data_AF-A0A0F0GM20-F1
#
_entry.id   AF-A0A0F0GM20-F1
#
_cell.length_a   1.000
_cell.length_b   1.000
_cell.length_c   1.000
_cell.angle_alpha   90.00
_cell.angle_beta   90.00
_cell.angle_gamma   90.00
#
_symmetry.space_group_name_H-M   'P 1'
#
loop_
_entity.id
_entity.type
_entity.pdbx_description
1 polymer ?
#
loop_
_entity_poly.entity_id
_entity_poly.type
_entity_poly.pdbx_seq_one_letter_code
_entity_poly.pdbx_strand_id
1 'polypeptide(L)'
;MRLNTVMAWLVVLAGFYFGLSYLLNGDGAAAGFGIVDPAGYYVVKGVRDVAYGLTALILLLLKQRRALGWVVLADAIIPIGDCLAVMTHGGTVGYALAVHGSAAVLVLLTAALLLRETTPAQPQPVPSR
;
A
#
# COMPACT_ATOMS: atom_id res chain seq x y z
N MET A 1 -19.70 0.40 6.94
CA MET A 1 -18.30 -0.04 7.12
C MET A 1 -17.55 1.03 7.91
N ARG A 2 -16.64 0.64 8.83
CA ARG A 2 -15.78 1.61 9.52
C ARG A 2 -14.74 2.16 8.53
N LEU A 3 -14.37 3.44 8.65
CA LEU A 3 -13.44 4.14 7.74
C LEU A 3 -12.12 3.37 7.54
N ASN A 4 -11.53 2.89 8.64
CA ASN A 4 -10.31 2.07 8.64
C ASN A 4 -10.40 0.81 7.75
N THR A 5 -11.57 0.19 7.65
CA THR A 5 -11.79 -1.00 6.83
C THR A 5 -11.82 -0.62 5.35
N VAL A 6 -12.45 0.51 5.01
CA VAL A 6 -12.43 1.05 3.64
C VAL A 6 -11.00 1.39 3.23
N MET A 7 -10.26 2.09 4.10
CA MET A 7 -8.86 2.44 3.87
C MET A 7 -7.97 1.21 3.68
N ALA A 8 -8.16 0.17 4.50
CA ALA A 8 -7.42 -1.08 4.34
C ALA A 8 -7.68 -1.76 2.99
N TRP A 9 -8.94 -1.80 2.55
CA TRP A 9 -9.29 -2.32 1.22
C TRP A 9 -8.70 -1.47 0.09
N LEU A 10 -8.66 -0.14 0.24
CA LEU A 10 -8.00 0.72 -0.75
C LEU A 10 -6.51 0.41 -0.89
N VAL A 11 -5.79 0.16 0.21
CA VAL A 11 -4.38 -0.24 0.16
C VAL A 11 -4.21 -1.56 -0.60
N VAL A 12 -5.05 -2.55 -0.29
CA VAL A 12 -5.04 -3.85 -0.99
C VAL A 12 -5.28 -3.68 -2.48
N LEU A 13 -6.34 -2.96 -2.85
CA LEU A 13 -6.72 -2.76 -4.24
C LEU A 13 -5.67 -1.93 -5.00
N ALA A 14 -5.06 -0.94 -4.36
CA ALA A 14 -3.97 -0.17 -4.95
C ALA A 14 -2.77 -1.06 -5.30
N GLY A 15 -2.36 -1.96 -4.39
CA GLY A 15 -1.25 -2.88 -4.67
C GLY A 15 -1.50 -3.80 -5.87
N PHE A 16 -2.70 -4.38 -5.95
CA PHE A 16 -3.07 -5.18 -7.13
C PHE A 16 -3.18 -4.35 -8.40
N TYR A 17 -3.77 -3.15 -8.31
CA TYR A 17 -3.93 -2.27 -9.47
C TYR A 17 -2.57 -1.84 -10.05
N PHE A 18 -1.67 -1.32 -9.22
CA PHE A 18 -0.35 -0.89 -9.69
C PHE A 18 0.50 -2.09 -10.12
N GLY A 19 0.47 -3.19 -9.36
CA GLY A 19 1.20 -4.39 -9.70
C GLY A 19 0.79 -4.97 -11.04
N LEU A 20 -0.52 -5.12 -11.27
CA LEU A 20 -1.04 -5.60 -12.54
C LEU A 20 -0.81 -4.59 -13.68
N SER A 21 -0.91 -3.28 -13.42
CA SER A 21 -0.63 -2.26 -14.43
C SER A 21 0.81 -2.34 -14.93
N TYR A 22 1.78 -2.56 -14.04
CA TYR A 22 3.18 -2.76 -14.43
C TYR A 22 3.40 -4.08 -15.19
N LEU A 23 2.67 -5.14 -14.86
CA LEU A 23 2.80 -6.43 -15.55
C LEU A 23 2.14 -6.45 -16.92
N LEU A 24 1.03 -5.72 -17.11
CA LEU A 24 0.25 -5.73 -18.36
C LEU A 24 0.56 -4.55 -19.28
N ASN A 25 0.97 -3.41 -18.72
CA ASN A 25 1.20 -2.17 -19.45
C ASN A 25 2.31 -1.35 -18.77
N GLY A 26 3.49 -1.95 -18.63
CA GLY A 26 4.62 -1.36 -17.93
C GLY A 26 5.05 0.01 -18.49
N ASP A 27 5.12 0.16 -19.81
CA ASP A 27 5.47 1.43 -20.47
C ASP A 27 4.49 2.54 -20.07
N GLY A 28 3.18 2.25 -20.08
CA GLY A 28 2.15 3.19 -19.67
C GLY A 28 2.19 3.49 -18.18
N ALA A 29 2.39 2.48 -17.33
CA ALA A 29 2.46 2.62 -15.88
C ALA A 29 3.69 3.42 -15.42
N ALA A 30 4.78 3.37 -16.19
CA ALA A 30 6.04 4.06 -15.90
C ALA A 30 6.20 5.40 -16.61
N ALA A 31 5.28 5.81 -17.48
CA ALA A 31 5.41 7.03 -18.29
C ALA A 31 5.70 8.29 -17.47
N GLY A 32 5.17 8.38 -16.24
CA GLY A 32 5.42 9.50 -15.33
C GLY A 32 6.71 9.42 -14.51
N PHE A 33 7.37 8.26 -14.49
CA PHE A 33 8.64 8.06 -13.80
C PHE A 33 9.86 8.52 -14.59
N GLY A 34 9.74 8.67 -15.92
CA GLY A 34 10.89 8.88 -16.79
C GLY A 34 11.73 7.62 -17.02
N ILE A 35 11.23 6.45 -16.61
CA ILE A 35 11.91 5.15 -16.72
C ILE A 35 11.43 4.44 -17.99
N VAL A 36 12.35 4.21 -18.92
CA VAL A 36 12.17 3.24 -20.02
C VAL A 36 12.74 1.91 -19.54
N ASP A 37 11.96 0.82 -19.61
CA ASP A 37 12.40 -0.48 -19.07
C ASP A 37 13.64 -1.02 -19.78
N PRO A 38 14.82 -0.98 -19.15
CA PRO A 38 16.04 -1.40 -19.81
C PRO A 38 16.24 -2.92 -19.72
N ALA A 39 15.53 -3.64 -18.83
CA ALA A 39 15.86 -5.02 -18.48
C ALA A 39 14.81 -5.81 -17.63
N GLY A 40 13.50 -5.60 -17.82
CA GLY A 40 12.45 -6.30 -17.06
C GLY A 40 12.12 -5.67 -15.70
N TYR A 41 12.46 -4.39 -15.52
CA TYR A 41 12.13 -3.60 -14.32
C TYR A 41 10.62 -3.63 -14.02
N TYR A 42 9.78 -3.59 -15.06
CA TYR A 42 8.33 -3.59 -14.89
C TYR A 42 7.82 -4.89 -14.26
N VAL A 43 8.41 -6.03 -14.62
CA VAL A 43 8.07 -7.32 -13.99
C VAL A 43 8.45 -7.29 -12.51
N VAL A 44 9.66 -6.87 -12.17
CA VAL A 44 10.14 -6.82 -10.79
C VAL A 44 9.28 -5.91 -9.92
N LYS A 45 8.93 -4.72 -10.42
CA LYS A 45 8.02 -3.80 -9.71
C LYS A 45 6.63 -4.40 -9.60
N GLY A 46 6.08 -4.90 -10.71
CA GLY A 46 4.74 -5.46 -10.78
C GLY A 46 4.51 -6.61 -9.80
N VAL A 47 5.40 -7.60 -9.77
CA VAL A 47 5.27 -8.75 -8.85
C VAL A 47 5.45 -8.37 -7.38
N ARG A 48 6.31 -7.38 -7.09
CA ARG A 48 6.46 -6.83 -5.74
C ARG A 48 5.17 -6.17 -5.29
N ASP A 49 4.52 -5.46 -6.20
CA ASP A 49 3.29 -4.74 -5.92
C ASP A 49 2.10 -5.66 -5.65
N VAL A 50 1.99 -6.73 -6.44
CA VAL A 50 1.05 -7.81 -6.17
C VAL A 50 1.34 -8.48 -4.82
N ALA A 51 2.61 -8.72 -4.49
CA ALA A 51 3.00 -9.42 -3.26
C ALA A 51 2.66 -8.63 -1.98
N TYR A 52 2.90 -7.31 -1.92
CA TYR A 52 2.49 -6.54 -0.73
C TYR A 52 0.96 -6.40 -0.66
N GLY A 53 0.28 -6.21 -1.81
CA GLY A 53 -1.19 -6.19 -1.87
C GLY A 53 -1.81 -7.49 -1.34
N LEU A 54 -1.24 -8.63 -1.71
CA LEU A 54 -1.64 -9.94 -1.21
C LEU A 54 -1.34 -10.12 0.28
N THR A 55 -0.18 -9.65 0.76
CA THR A 55 0.18 -9.68 2.18
C THR A 55 -0.83 -8.90 3.02
N ALA A 56 -1.17 -7.69 2.59
CA ALA A 56 -2.20 -6.88 3.22
C ALA A 56 -3.58 -7.55 3.17
N LEU A 57 -3.95 -8.15 2.03
CA LEU A 57 -5.21 -8.89 1.88
C LEU A 57 -5.31 -10.05 2.87
N ILE A 58 -4.26 -10.86 2.98
CA ILE A 58 -4.22 -12.01 3.89
C ILE A 58 -4.45 -11.53 5.33
N LEU A 59 -3.72 -10.51 5.79
CA LEU A 59 -3.89 -10.00 7.17
C LEU A 59 -5.27 -9.39 7.39
N LEU A 60 -5.83 -8.71 6.38
CA LEU A 60 -7.18 -8.15 6.43
C LEU A 60 -8.25 -9.25 6.55
N LEU A 61 -8.16 -10.32 5.76
CA LEU A 61 -9.09 -11.46 5.78
C LEU A 61 -8.97 -12.29 7.07
N LEU A 62 -7.75 -12.47 7.57
CA LEU A 62 -7.48 -13.12 8.87
C LEU A 62 -7.84 -12.23 10.07
N LYS A 63 -8.35 -11.02 9.83
CA LYS A 63 -8.72 -10.02 10.85
C LYS A 63 -7.55 -9.64 11.78
N GLN A 64 -6.32 -9.82 11.34
CA GLN A 64 -5.09 -9.47 12.06
C GLN A 64 -4.79 -7.97 11.94
N ARG A 65 -5.70 -7.13 12.47
CA ARG A 65 -5.72 -5.68 12.19
C ARG A 65 -4.49 -4.91 12.67
N ARG A 66 -3.99 -5.25 13.86
CA ARG A 66 -2.77 -4.59 14.39
C ARG A 66 -1.53 -4.97 13.58
N ALA A 67 -1.40 -6.24 13.19
CA ALA A 67 -0.31 -6.68 12.32
C ALA A 67 -0.42 -6.03 10.94
N LEU A 68 -1.63 -5.96 10.36
CA LEU A 68 -1.88 -5.22 9.13
C LEU A 68 -1.44 -3.75 9.25
N GLY A 69 -1.75 -3.07 10.35
CA GLY A 69 -1.32 -1.69 10.57
C GLY A 69 0.21 -1.52 10.52
N TRP A 70 0.98 -2.45 11.09
CA TRP A 70 2.44 -2.44 11.01
C TRP A 70 2.98 -2.75 9.62
N VAL A 71 2.37 -3.72 8.92
CA VAL A 71 2.75 -4.03 7.53
C VAL A 71 2.47 -2.84 6.62
N VAL A 72 1.28 -2.23 6.70
CA VAL A 72 0.93 -1.04 5.91
C VAL A 72 1.85 0.13 6.24
N LEU A 73 2.29 0.29 7.49
CA LEU A 73 3.28 1.29 7.86
C LEU A 73 4.63 1.05 7.19
N ALA A 74 5.09 -0.21 7.13
CA ALA A 74 6.30 -0.58 6.41
C ALA A 74 6.15 -0.38 4.90
N ASP A 75 5.00 -0.74 4.34
CA ASP A 75 4.67 -0.57 2.91
C ASP A 75 4.68 0.90 2.49
N ALA A 76 4.50 1.85 3.40
CA ALA A 76 4.62 3.28 3.11
C ALA A 76 5.99 3.68 2.55
N ILE A 77 7.04 2.88 2.81
CA ILE A 77 8.37 3.07 2.20
C ILE A 77 8.29 3.02 0.67
N ILE A 78 7.38 2.23 0.10
CA ILE A 78 7.23 2.04 -1.35
C ILE A 78 6.81 3.34 -2.06
N PRO A 79 5.67 3.97 -1.76
CA PRO A 79 5.29 5.23 -2.41
C PRO A 79 6.24 6.38 -2.06
N ILE A 80 6.91 6.35 -0.89
CA ILE A 80 7.98 7.33 -0.59
C ILE A 80 9.16 7.15 -1.54
N GLY A 81 9.63 5.90 -1.72
CA GLY A 81 10.70 5.56 -2.65
C GLY A 81 10.34 5.90 -4.09
N ASP A 82 9.12 5.56 -4.53
CA ASP A 82 8.61 5.91 -5.86
C ASP A 82 8.59 7.44 -6.05
N CYS A 83 8.13 8.20 -5.06
CA CYS A 83 8.13 9.67 -5.12
C CYS A 83 9.54 10.23 -5.34
N LEU A 84 10.52 9.73 -4.58
CA LEU A 84 11.93 10.11 -4.74
C LEU A 84 12.48 9.69 -6.10
N ALA A 85 12.14 8.50 -6.59
CA ALA A 85 12.56 8.02 -7.89
C ALA A 85 12.09 8.96 -9.00
N VAL A 86 10.80 9.34 -9.00
CA VAL A 86 10.26 10.31 -9.96
C VAL A 86 11.00 11.64 -9.90
N MET A 87 11.23 12.19 -8.70
CA MET A 87 11.92 13.47 -8.53
C MET A 87 13.38 13.45 -9.02
N THR A 88 14.02 12.28 -9.04
CA THR A 88 15.45 12.14 -9.33
C THR A 88 15.74 11.59 -10.74
N HIS A 89 14.75 11.00 -11.42
CA HIS A 89 14.94 10.29 -12.70
C HIS A 89 14.09 10.86 -13.84
N GLY A 90 13.91 12.18 -13.88
CA GLY A 90 13.33 12.87 -15.03
C GLY A 90 11.82 13.10 -14.97
N GLY A 91 11.16 12.73 -13.88
CA GLY A 91 9.78 13.12 -13.59
C GLY A 91 9.68 14.53 -13.00
N THR A 92 8.46 15.09 -13.01
CA THR A 92 8.21 16.40 -12.40
C THR A 92 7.91 16.28 -10.90
N VAL A 93 8.34 17.26 -10.10
CA VAL A 93 7.99 17.34 -8.67
C VAL A 93 6.47 17.35 -8.46
N GLY A 94 5.73 18.04 -9.33
CA GLY A 94 4.27 18.06 -9.30
C GLY A 94 3.66 16.68 -9.45
N TYR A 95 4.10 15.90 -10.44
CA TYR A 95 3.64 14.52 -10.64
C TYR A 95 4.05 13.62 -9.47
N ALA A 96 5.31 13.74 -9.00
CA ALA A 96 5.82 12.95 -7.89
C ALA A 96 4.96 13.11 -6.63
N LEU A 97 4.66 14.36 -6.25
CA LEU A 97 3.82 14.65 -5.08
C LEU A 97 2.36 14.28 -5.30
N ALA A 98 1.80 14.57 -6.49
CA ALA A 98 0.40 14.32 -6.78
C ALA A 98 0.04 12.83 -6.79
N VAL A 99 0.92 11.97 -7.31
CA VAL A 99 0.68 10.52 -7.43
C VAL A 99 1.28 9.78 -6.23
N HIS A 100 2.59 9.89 -6.02
CA HIS A 100 3.30 9.07 -5.03
C HIS A 100 3.28 9.70 -3.64
N GLY A 101 3.44 11.02 -3.54
CA GLY A 101 3.30 11.74 -2.27
C GLY A 101 1.91 11.57 -1.65
N SER A 102 0.86 11.71 -2.45
CA SER A 102 -0.52 11.50 -1.99
C SER A 102 -0.77 10.05 -1.58
N ALA A 103 -0.25 9.08 -2.33
CA ALA A 103 -0.30 7.66 -1.96
C ALA A 103 0.42 7.39 -0.64
N ALA A 104 1.61 7.97 -0.42
CA ALA A 104 2.34 7.84 0.83
C ALA A 104 1.53 8.38 2.02
N VAL A 105 0.89 9.55 1.87
CA VAL A 105 -0.01 10.10 2.89
C VAL A 105 -1.18 9.17 3.17
N LEU A 106 -1.84 8.64 2.13
CA LEU A 106 -2.97 7.72 2.30
C LEU A 106 -2.54 6.45 3.07
N VAL A 107 -1.41 5.85 2.70
CA VAL A 107 -0.89 4.63 3.32
C VAL A 107 -0.52 4.88 4.78
N LEU A 108 0.17 6.00 5.08
CA LEU A 108 0.52 6.38 6.46
C LEU A 108 -0.72 6.65 7.31
N LEU A 109 -1.71 7.34 6.77
CA LEU A 109 -2.98 7.58 7.48
C LEU A 109 -3.72 6.26 7.73
N THR A 110 -3.72 5.34 6.76
CA THR A 110 -4.32 4.02 6.90
C THR A 110 -3.64 3.22 8.01
N ALA A 111 -2.31 3.19 8.03
CA ALA A 111 -1.53 2.56 9.08
C ALA A 111 -1.83 3.15 10.47
N ALA A 112 -1.85 4.48 10.58
CA ALA A 112 -2.15 5.17 11.83
C ALA A 112 -3.57 4.82 12.35
N LEU A 113 -4.56 4.76 11.45
CA LEU A 113 -5.92 4.38 11.80
C LEU A 113 -6.00 2.93 12.29
N LEU A 114 -5.36 1.99 11.58
CA LEU A 114 -5.32 0.57 11.94
C LEU A 114 -4.62 0.34 13.29
N LEU A 115 -3.52 1.04 13.56
CA LEU A 115 -2.76 0.92 14.81
C LEU A 115 -3.49 1.55 16.01
N ARG A 116 -4.38 2.52 15.76
CA ARG A 116 -5.24 3.14 16.77
C ARG A 116 -6.55 2.40 17.01
N GLU A 117 -6.86 1.36 16.23
CA GLU A 117 -8.05 0.55 16.48
C GLU A 117 -7.97 -0.11 17.86
N THR A 118 -8.87 0.28 18.75
CA THR A 118 -9.06 -0.43 20.01
C THR A 118 -9.80 -1.74 19.76
N THR A 119 -9.22 -2.85 20.20
CA THR A 119 -9.95 -4.12 20.24
C THR A 119 -11.00 -4.01 21.34
N PRO A 120 -12.29 -4.24 21.08
CA PRO A 120 -13.28 -4.31 22.15
C PRO A 120 -12.82 -5.32 23.19
N ALA A 121 -12.87 -4.94 24.48
CA ALA A 121 -12.54 -5.86 25.56
C ALA A 121 -13.38 -7.14 25.41
N GLN A 122 -12.74 -8.31 25.44
CA GLN A 122 -13.49 -9.54 25.52
C GLN A 122 -14.27 -9.54 26.85
N PRO A 123 -15.57 -9.85 26.85
CA PRO A 123 -16.32 -10.01 28.09
C PRO A 123 -15.60 -11.03 28.96
N GLN A 124 -15.27 -10.66 30.20
CA GLN A 124 -14.74 -11.64 31.14
C GLN A 124 -15.79 -12.73 31.36
N PRO A 125 -15.42 -14.02 31.32
CA PRO A 125 -16.32 -15.10 31.70
C PRO A 125 -16.87 -14.81 33.11
N VAL A 126 -18.20 -14.85 33.25
CA VAL A 126 -18.82 -14.78 34.58
C VAL A 126 -18.42 -16.06 35.33
N PRO A 127 -17.82 -15.97 36.53
CA PRO A 127 -17.47 -17.17 37.30
C PRO A 127 -18.72 -18.02 37.54
N SER A 128 -18.67 -19.30 37.17
CA SER A 128 -19.70 -20.27 37.58
C SER A 128 -19.64 -20.42 39.10
N ARG A 129 -20.75 -20.12 39.78
CA ARG A 129 -20.92 -20.38 41.22
C ARG A 129 -21.05 -21.87 41.49
#